data_AF-A0A101FL29-F1
#
_entry.id   AF-A0A101FL29-F1
#
_cell.length_a   1.000
_cell.length_b   1.000
_cell.length_c   1.000
_cell.angle_alpha   90.00
_cell.angle_beta   90.00
_cell.angle_gamma   90.00
#
_symmetry.space_group_name_H-M   'P 1'
#
loop_
_entity.id
_entity.type
_entity.pdbx_description
1 polymer ?
#
loop_
_entity_poly.entity_id
_entity_poly.type
_entity_poly.pdbx_seq_one_letter_code
_entity_poly.pdbx_strand_id
1 'polypeptide(L)'
;NVLGGLREQTGNGEFDALTAKMKEALGVGDVSLLVRLMDDYFGDHNYTLKHLFKDQQRKVLDRIHGGSLDDIINVAFRRILEENYTIMNFLKEMGIAFPKPLEAVAEVVLNADILRLLGEEAPDLETLRHTVEDVKRWDVPLDEEAVGLAASRCADALLLKLKEEPFDVELLEEIDGTLQLLDELSLSIYPWKAQNVYFLLTKEVYPTAKDHLSGEEADRWVELFKRVGGHLKVQVA
;
A
#
# COMPACT_ATOMS: atom_id res chain seq x y z
N ASN A 1 -3.56 0.35 -28.59
CA ASN A 1 -4.94 -0.03 -28.94
C ASN A 1 -5.19 -1.46 -28.48
N VAL A 2 -6.21 -1.68 -27.66
CA VAL A 2 -6.61 -3.04 -27.21
C VAL A 2 -7.76 -3.52 -28.09
N LEU A 3 -7.57 -4.68 -28.71
CA LEU A 3 -8.54 -5.36 -29.57
C LEU A 3 -8.93 -6.68 -28.91
N GLY A 4 -10.20 -7.07 -29.01
CA GLY A 4 -10.72 -8.32 -28.50
C GLY A 4 -11.77 -8.88 -29.45
N GLY A 5 -11.92 -10.19 -29.48
CA GLY A 5 -12.88 -10.89 -30.32
C GLY A 5 -13.60 -12.00 -29.57
N LEU A 6 -14.82 -12.30 -29.98
CA LEU A 6 -15.65 -13.37 -29.41
C LEU A 6 -16.02 -14.37 -30.50
N ARG A 7 -15.75 -15.65 -30.26
CA ARG A 7 -16.14 -16.76 -31.13
C ARG A 7 -16.41 -17.99 -30.30
N GLU A 8 -17.43 -18.77 -30.68
CA GLU A 8 -17.75 -20.04 -30.04
C GLU A 8 -16.65 -21.06 -30.30
N GLN A 9 -16.14 -21.68 -29.24
CA GLN A 9 -14.97 -22.56 -29.32
C GLN A 9 -15.38 -23.95 -29.76
N THR A 10 -15.06 -24.31 -31.01
CA THR A 10 -15.33 -25.64 -31.58
C THR A 10 -14.14 -26.62 -31.46
N GLY A 11 -12.97 -26.17 -30.97
CA GLY A 11 -11.78 -26.99 -30.68
C GLY A 11 -10.52 -26.15 -30.34
N ASN A 12 -9.50 -26.76 -29.72
CA ASN A 12 -8.30 -26.03 -29.24
C ASN A 12 -7.26 -25.71 -30.34
N GLY A 13 -7.18 -26.53 -31.40
CA GLY A 13 -6.11 -26.42 -32.40
C GLY A 13 -6.12 -25.13 -33.23
N GLU A 14 -7.30 -24.56 -33.51
CA GLU A 14 -7.41 -23.31 -34.28
C GLU A 14 -6.97 -22.09 -33.45
N PHE A 15 -7.28 -22.08 -32.15
CA PHE A 15 -6.91 -21.01 -31.23
C PHE A 15 -5.40 -21.01 -30.93
N ASP A 16 -4.81 -22.19 -30.75
CA ASP A 16 -3.37 -22.33 -30.52
C ASP A 16 -2.56 -21.89 -31.75
N ALA A 17 -3.02 -22.27 -32.96
CA ALA A 17 -2.39 -21.86 -34.21
C ALA A 17 -2.48 -20.34 -34.43
N LEU A 18 -3.60 -19.72 -34.08
CA LEU A 18 -3.76 -18.27 -34.11
C LEU A 18 -2.80 -17.58 -33.13
N THR A 19 -2.72 -18.08 -31.89
CA THR A 19 -1.85 -17.53 -30.85
C THR A 19 -0.38 -17.57 -31.26
N ALA A 20 0.06 -18.65 -31.91
CA ALA A 20 1.42 -18.76 -32.45
C ALA A 20 1.71 -17.69 -33.51
N LYS A 21 0.80 -17.51 -34.48
CA LYS A 21 0.93 -16.50 -35.55
C LYS A 21 0.91 -15.07 -35.02
N MET A 22 0.06 -14.79 -34.02
CA MET A 22 0.02 -13.47 -33.38
C MET A 22 1.31 -13.15 -32.62
N LYS A 23 1.91 -14.14 -31.93
CA LYS A 23 3.20 -13.94 -31.25
C LYS A 23 4.33 -13.62 -32.23
N GLU A 24 4.34 -14.28 -33.38
CA GLU A 24 5.31 -14.01 -34.44
C GLU A 24 5.14 -12.58 -34.99
N ALA A 25 3.92 -12.19 -35.36
CA ALA A 25 3.61 -10.84 -35.87
C ALA A 25 3.94 -9.74 -34.85
N LEU A 26 3.71 -9.99 -33.56
CA LEU A 26 4.07 -9.09 -32.47
C LEU A 26 5.59 -8.93 -32.34
N GLY A 27 6.35 -10.01 -32.47
CA GLY A 27 7.81 -10.01 -32.38
C GLY A 27 8.49 -9.14 -33.44
N VAL A 28 7.87 -8.96 -34.61
CA VAL A 28 8.37 -8.11 -35.71
C VAL A 28 7.68 -6.74 -35.77
N GLY A 29 6.73 -6.46 -34.88
CA GLY A 29 6.02 -5.18 -34.81
C GLY A 29 5.02 -4.93 -35.94
N ASP A 30 4.55 -5.98 -36.64
CA ASP A 30 3.59 -5.83 -37.74
C ASP A 30 2.15 -5.76 -37.22
N VAL A 31 1.74 -4.54 -36.88
CA VAL A 31 0.38 -4.23 -36.38
C VAL A 31 -0.69 -4.51 -37.43
N SER A 32 -0.36 -4.37 -38.73
CA SER A 32 -1.35 -4.59 -39.80
C SER A 32 -1.69 -6.07 -39.94
N LEU A 33 -0.70 -6.94 -39.78
CA LEU A 33 -0.89 -8.38 -39.77
C LEU A 33 -1.69 -8.83 -38.54
N LEU A 34 -1.45 -8.25 -37.36
CA LEU A 34 -2.23 -8.53 -36.15
C LEU A 34 -3.72 -8.20 -36.31
N VAL A 35 -4.05 -7.05 -36.91
CA VAL A 35 -5.44 -6.68 -37.17
C VAL A 35 -6.11 -7.64 -38.14
N ARG A 36 -5.42 -8.03 -39.24
CA ARG A 36 -5.96 -9.02 -40.18
C ARG A 36 -6.18 -10.39 -39.56
N LEU A 37 -5.25 -10.88 -38.75
CA LEU A 37 -5.40 -12.16 -38.06
C LEU A 37 -6.59 -12.15 -37.09
N MET A 38 -6.85 -11.01 -36.43
CA MET A 38 -8.03 -10.81 -35.59
C MET A 38 -9.32 -10.81 -36.43
N ASP A 39 -9.36 -10.04 -37.52
CA ASP A 39 -10.51 -9.96 -38.42
C ASP A 39 -10.84 -11.33 -39.06
N ASP A 40 -9.82 -12.06 -39.51
CA ASP A 40 -9.99 -13.37 -40.15
C ASP A 40 -10.52 -14.43 -39.17
N TYR A 41 -10.13 -14.34 -37.89
CA TYR A 41 -10.49 -15.36 -36.90
C TYR A 41 -11.81 -15.07 -36.19
N PHE A 42 -12.11 -13.81 -35.89
CA PHE A 42 -13.29 -13.37 -35.13
C PHE A 42 -14.39 -12.75 -36.01
N GLY A 43 -14.11 -12.45 -37.28
CA GLY A 43 -15.06 -11.86 -38.22
C GLY A 43 -15.58 -10.50 -37.76
N ASP A 44 -16.88 -10.27 -37.89
CA ASP A 44 -17.54 -9.00 -37.51
C ASP A 44 -17.61 -8.76 -35.98
N HIS A 45 -17.09 -9.68 -35.15
CA HIS A 45 -17.17 -9.62 -33.70
C HIS A 45 -15.91 -9.00 -33.07
N ASN A 46 -15.43 -7.90 -33.65
CA ASN A 46 -14.27 -7.16 -33.16
C ASN A 46 -14.69 -6.04 -32.20
N TYR A 47 -14.20 -6.14 -30.97
CA TYR A 47 -14.45 -5.19 -29.90
C TYR A 47 -13.16 -4.47 -29.54
N THR A 48 -13.25 -3.15 -29.40
CA THR A 48 -12.19 -2.36 -28.76
C THR A 48 -12.45 -2.19 -27.27
N LEU A 49 -11.45 -1.75 -26.50
CA LEU A 49 -11.57 -1.42 -25.08
C LEU A 49 -12.81 -0.55 -24.76
N LYS A 50 -13.22 0.33 -25.69
CA LYS A 50 -14.38 1.21 -25.56
C LYS A 50 -15.71 0.46 -25.39
N HIS A 51 -15.76 -0.81 -25.77
CA HIS A 51 -16.94 -1.67 -25.66
C HIS A 51 -17.02 -2.41 -24.31
N LEU A 52 -15.98 -2.36 -23.49
CA LEU A 52 -16.05 -2.85 -22.11
C LEU A 52 -16.81 -1.85 -21.22
N PHE A 53 -17.45 -2.33 -20.15
CA PHE A 53 -17.97 -1.45 -19.10
C PHE A 53 -16.83 -0.63 -18.47
N LYS A 54 -17.13 0.58 -17.98
CA LYS A 54 -16.12 1.52 -17.47
C LYS A 54 -15.24 0.95 -16.35
N ASP A 55 -15.79 0.09 -15.50
CA ASP A 55 -15.06 -0.62 -14.44
C ASP A 55 -14.04 -1.62 -15.01
N GLN A 56 -14.41 -2.33 -16.08
CA GLN A 56 -13.52 -3.27 -16.77
C GLN A 56 -12.47 -2.53 -17.61
N GLN A 57 -12.82 -1.38 -18.21
CA GLN A 57 -11.86 -0.50 -18.87
C GLN A 57 -10.76 -0.04 -17.89
N ARG A 58 -11.15 0.40 -16.68
CA ARG A 58 -10.21 0.75 -15.60
C ARG A 58 -9.34 -0.44 -15.23
N LYS A 59 -9.92 -1.60 -14.92
CA LYS A 59 -9.15 -2.81 -14.59
C LYS A 59 -8.14 -3.21 -15.66
N VAL A 60 -8.51 -3.10 -16.94
CA VAL A 60 -7.60 -3.43 -18.05
C VAL A 60 -6.51 -2.37 -18.20
N LEU A 61 -6.83 -1.08 -18.07
CA LEU A 61 -5.83 -0.01 -18.07
C LEU A 61 -4.88 -0.10 -16.88
N ASP A 62 -5.40 -0.38 -15.68
CA ASP A 62 -4.62 -0.60 -14.46
C ASP A 62 -3.72 -1.83 -14.62
N ARG A 63 -4.14 -2.85 -15.36
CA ARG A 63 -3.32 -4.04 -15.64
C ARG A 63 -2.27 -3.81 -16.74
N ILE A 64 -2.53 -2.91 -17.68
CA ILE A 64 -1.58 -2.50 -18.73
C ILE A 64 -0.55 -1.50 -18.18
N HIS A 65 -0.97 -0.58 -17.30
CA HIS A 65 -0.13 0.44 -16.70
C HIS A 65 0.47 0.06 -15.35
N GLY A 66 -0.10 -0.92 -14.63
CA GLY A 66 0.30 -1.27 -13.27
C GLY A 66 1.75 -1.67 -13.14
N GLY A 67 2.31 -2.35 -14.16
CA GLY A 67 3.75 -2.60 -14.21
C GLY A 67 4.58 -1.34 -14.51
N SER A 68 4.07 -0.43 -15.35
CA SER A 68 4.83 0.76 -15.76
C SER A 68 4.84 1.87 -14.71
N LEU A 69 3.75 2.07 -13.95
CA LEU A 69 3.68 3.14 -12.96
C LEU A 69 4.48 2.77 -11.70
N ASP A 70 4.35 1.54 -11.22
CA ASP A 70 5.17 1.05 -10.11
C ASP A 70 6.66 1.07 -10.48
N ASP A 71 7.02 0.71 -11.72
CA ASP A 71 8.41 0.83 -12.20
C ASP A 71 8.86 2.29 -12.26
N ILE A 72 8.02 3.23 -12.72
CA ILE A 72 8.36 4.66 -12.74
C ILE A 72 8.59 5.18 -11.32
N ILE A 73 7.72 4.84 -10.37
CA ILE A 73 7.84 5.30 -8.99
C ILE A 73 9.07 4.68 -8.33
N ASN A 74 9.18 3.35 -8.37
CA ASN A 74 10.20 2.62 -7.61
C ASN A 74 11.59 2.66 -8.24
N VAL A 75 11.70 2.89 -9.56
CA VAL A 75 12.99 2.96 -10.25
C VAL A 75 13.37 4.39 -10.60
N ALA A 76 12.52 5.11 -11.33
CA ALA A 76 12.90 6.42 -11.86
C ALA A 76 12.79 7.52 -10.80
N PHE A 77 11.64 7.63 -10.13
CA PHE A 77 11.39 8.71 -9.17
C PHE A 77 12.16 8.47 -7.87
N ARG A 78 12.18 7.23 -7.36
CA ARG A 78 13.00 6.87 -6.20
C ARG A 78 14.46 7.22 -6.41
N ARG A 79 15.04 6.88 -7.57
CA ARG A 79 16.43 7.24 -7.89
C ARG A 79 16.66 8.74 -7.89
N ILE A 80 15.74 9.54 -8.44
CA ILE A 80 15.83 11.01 -8.39
C ILE A 80 15.81 11.50 -6.94
N LEU A 81 14.93 10.95 -6.10
CA LEU A 81 14.86 11.32 -4.69
C LEU A 81 16.16 10.98 -3.95
N GLU A 82 16.67 9.76 -4.11
CA GLU A 82 17.89 9.26 -3.47
C GLU A 82 19.12 10.08 -3.89
N GLU A 83 19.29 10.34 -5.20
CA GLU A 83 20.41 11.15 -5.73
C GLU A 83 20.38 12.59 -5.21
N ASN A 84 19.20 13.10 -4.82
CA ASN A 84 19.02 14.47 -4.33
C ASN A 84 18.79 14.57 -2.81
N TYR A 85 18.86 13.46 -2.06
CA TYR A 85 18.57 13.43 -0.62
C TYR A 85 19.40 14.44 0.19
N THR A 86 20.72 14.48 -0.04
CA THR A 86 21.62 15.43 0.62
C THR A 86 21.29 16.88 0.28
N ILE A 87 20.96 17.15 -0.98
CA ILE A 87 20.59 18.50 -1.44
C ILE A 87 19.26 18.92 -0.80
N MET A 88 18.28 18.01 -0.73
CA MET A 88 17.00 18.28 -0.09
C MET A 88 17.16 18.62 1.40
N ASN A 89 17.98 17.86 2.14
CA ASN A 89 18.27 18.18 3.53
C ASN A 89 18.93 19.56 3.67
N PHE A 90 19.91 19.87 2.82
CA PHE A 90 20.58 21.17 2.83
C PHE A 90 19.62 22.33 2.52
N LEU A 91 18.73 22.16 1.53
CA LEU A 91 17.71 23.15 1.19
C LEU A 91 16.76 23.38 2.38
N LYS A 92 16.35 22.31 3.08
CA LYS A 92 15.49 22.43 4.27
C LYS A 92 16.19 23.15 5.41
N GLU A 93 17.45 22.83 5.69
CA GLU A 93 18.27 23.49 6.72
C GLU A 93 18.43 24.99 6.46
N MET A 94 18.55 25.38 5.18
CA MET A 94 18.63 26.78 4.76
C MET A 94 17.27 27.51 4.71
N GLY A 95 16.15 26.80 4.92
CA GLY A 95 14.81 27.37 4.75
C GLY A 95 14.48 27.75 3.30
N ILE A 96 15.13 27.09 2.33
CA ILE A 96 14.91 27.33 0.89
C ILE A 96 13.82 26.37 0.40
N ALA A 97 12.84 26.90 -0.32
CA ALA A 97 11.79 26.08 -0.93
C ALA A 97 12.39 25.11 -1.96
N PHE A 98 11.90 23.87 -1.98
CA PHE A 98 12.36 22.89 -2.94
C PHE A 98 12.00 23.28 -4.38
N PRO A 99 12.82 22.92 -5.36
CA PRO A 99 12.41 22.95 -6.76
C PRO A 99 11.15 22.10 -6.95
N LYS A 100 10.12 22.64 -7.62
CA LYS A 100 8.85 21.94 -7.88
C LYS A 100 8.99 20.49 -8.39
N PRO A 101 9.94 20.15 -9.28
CA PRO A 101 10.12 18.76 -9.70
C PRO A 101 10.54 17.82 -8.56
N LEU A 102 11.37 18.29 -7.63
CA LEU A 102 11.81 17.48 -6.49
C LEU A 102 10.71 17.32 -5.45
N GLU A 103 9.93 18.37 -5.23
CA GLU A 103 8.73 18.32 -4.37
C GLU A 103 7.74 17.25 -4.89
N ALA A 104 7.42 17.28 -6.19
CA ALA A 104 6.52 16.30 -6.80
C ALA A 104 7.06 14.86 -6.74
N VAL A 105 8.38 14.67 -6.91
CA VAL A 105 9.00 13.36 -6.78
C VAL A 105 8.92 12.85 -5.33
N ALA A 106 9.22 13.70 -4.35
CA ALA A 106 9.14 13.34 -2.94
C ALA A 106 7.70 13.00 -2.53
N GLU A 107 6.72 13.79 -2.99
CA GLU A 107 5.29 13.52 -2.78
C GLU A 107 4.90 12.14 -3.29
N VAL A 108 5.21 11.82 -4.55
CA VAL A 108 4.82 10.54 -5.14
C VAL A 108 5.50 9.36 -4.44
N VAL A 109 6.80 9.46 -4.17
CA VAL A 109 7.58 8.35 -3.59
C VAL A 109 7.19 8.11 -2.13
N LEU A 110 7.12 9.16 -1.30
CA LEU A 110 6.83 8.99 0.12
C LEU A 110 5.38 8.55 0.38
N ASN A 111 4.41 9.02 -0.42
CA ASN A 111 3.05 8.49 -0.35
C ASN A 111 3.00 7.00 -0.71
N ALA A 112 3.70 6.59 -1.77
CA ALA A 112 3.76 5.19 -2.17
C ALA A 112 4.43 4.32 -1.08
N ASP A 113 5.50 4.81 -0.46
CA ASP A 113 6.21 4.10 0.60
C ASP A 113 5.36 3.92 1.85
N ILE A 114 4.69 4.99 2.33
CA ILE A 114 3.77 4.88 3.47
C ILE A 114 2.65 3.89 3.16
N LEU A 115 2.01 3.98 1.99
CA LEU A 115 0.92 3.07 1.61
C LEU A 115 1.39 1.62 1.52
N ARG A 116 2.59 1.37 1.00
CA ARG A 116 3.18 0.04 0.93
C ARG A 116 3.45 -0.52 2.32
N LEU A 117 4.12 0.24 3.18
CA LEU A 117 4.49 -0.18 4.54
C LEU A 117 3.25 -0.46 5.40
N LEU A 118 2.20 0.36 5.28
CA LEU A 118 0.93 0.13 5.99
C LEU A 118 0.11 -1.02 5.41
N GLY A 119 0.42 -1.47 4.19
CA GLY A 119 -0.21 -2.60 3.53
C GLY A 119 0.44 -3.95 3.83
N GLU A 120 1.59 -3.97 4.50
CA GLU A 120 2.28 -5.17 4.93
C GLU A 120 1.55 -5.84 6.11
N GLU A 121 1.67 -7.17 6.22
CA GLU A 121 1.08 -7.92 7.34
C GLU A 121 1.70 -7.51 8.69
N ALA A 122 3.00 -7.21 8.68
CA ALA A 122 3.73 -6.61 9.77
C ALA A 122 4.57 -5.46 9.19
N PRO A 123 4.24 -4.19 9.49
CA PRO A 123 5.00 -3.05 8.98
C PRO A 123 6.45 -3.06 9.47
N ASP A 124 7.40 -2.86 8.56
CA ASP A 124 8.77 -2.54 8.94
C ASP A 124 8.81 -1.19 9.67
N LEU A 125 8.87 -1.24 11.00
CA LEU A 125 8.78 -0.07 11.87
C LEU A 125 9.97 0.89 11.71
N GLU A 126 11.16 0.37 11.38
CA GLU A 126 12.35 1.20 11.16
C GLU A 126 12.20 1.99 9.86
N THR A 127 11.81 1.30 8.78
CA THR A 127 11.56 1.96 7.48
C THR A 127 10.37 2.93 7.55
N LEU A 128 9.29 2.58 8.27
CA LEU A 128 8.16 3.46 8.49
C LEU A 128 8.56 4.74 9.24
N ARG A 129 9.38 4.60 10.29
CA ARG A 129 9.89 5.74 11.06
C ARG A 129 10.69 6.70 10.18
N HIS A 130 11.64 6.18 9.40
CA HIS A 130 12.41 7.00 8.47
C HIS A 130 11.54 7.70 7.43
N THR A 131 10.54 7.00 6.89
CA THR A 131 9.62 7.58 5.91
C THR A 131 8.77 8.70 6.53
N VAL A 132 8.24 8.50 7.74
CA VAL A 132 7.49 9.53 8.49
C VAL A 132 8.38 10.74 8.82
N GLU A 133 9.64 10.51 9.21
CA GLU A 133 10.61 11.57 9.45
C GLU A 133 10.87 12.40 8.18
N ASP A 134 11.04 11.76 7.04
CA ASP A 134 11.26 12.45 5.75
C ASP A 134 10.02 13.24 5.34
N VAL A 135 8.81 12.66 5.46
CA VAL A 135 7.54 13.36 5.22
C VAL A 135 7.46 14.64 6.05
N LYS A 136 7.73 14.54 7.35
CA LYS A 136 7.67 15.69 8.27
C LYS A 136 8.79 16.69 8.02
N ARG A 137 10.01 16.21 7.80
CA ARG A 137 11.19 17.05 7.56
C ARG A 137 10.99 17.88 6.30
N TRP A 138 10.51 17.27 5.23
CA TRP A 138 10.34 17.92 3.95
C TRP A 138 8.96 18.55 3.75
N ASP A 139 8.06 18.44 4.73
CA ASP A 139 6.70 18.99 4.66
C ASP A 139 5.93 18.47 3.43
N VAL A 140 6.07 17.17 3.17
CA VAL A 140 5.51 16.53 1.98
C VAL A 140 4.01 16.29 2.21
N PRO A 141 3.14 16.75 1.30
CA PRO A 141 1.71 16.49 1.41
C PRO A 141 1.43 15.00 1.26
N LEU A 142 0.61 14.47 2.16
CA LEU A 142 0.11 13.10 2.08
C LEU A 142 -1.30 13.07 1.46
N ASP A 143 -1.60 11.99 0.74
CA ASP A 143 -2.97 11.63 0.39
C ASP A 143 -3.70 11.19 1.67
N GLU A 144 -4.26 12.17 2.39
CA GLU A 144 -4.89 11.95 3.70
C GLU A 144 -5.97 10.87 3.67
N GLU A 145 -6.72 10.75 2.57
CA GLU A 145 -7.79 9.76 2.42
C GLU A 145 -7.21 8.36 2.24
N ALA A 146 -6.29 8.19 1.30
CA ALA A 146 -5.67 6.88 1.03
C ALA A 146 -4.82 6.41 2.22
N VAL A 147 -3.98 7.30 2.76
CA VAL A 147 -3.11 6.98 3.90
C VAL A 147 -3.93 6.77 5.16
N GLY A 148 -4.95 7.60 5.43
CA GLY A 148 -5.84 7.41 6.58
C GLY A 148 -6.61 6.08 6.55
N LEU A 149 -7.05 5.65 5.36
CA LEU A 149 -7.66 4.33 5.17
C LEU A 149 -6.66 3.20 5.39
N ALA A 150 -5.45 3.30 4.84
CA ALA A 150 -4.39 2.30 5.01
C ALA A 150 -3.98 2.18 6.49
N ALA A 151 -3.76 3.30 7.17
CA ALA A 151 -3.45 3.38 8.58
C ALA A 151 -4.55 2.75 9.46
N SER A 152 -5.83 3.02 9.15
CA SER A 152 -6.96 2.40 9.87
C SER A 152 -6.95 0.87 9.74
N ARG A 153 -6.66 0.35 8.54
CA ARG A 153 -6.58 -1.09 8.27
C ARG A 153 -5.38 -1.74 8.95
N CYS A 154 -4.24 -1.07 8.92
CA CYS A 154 -3.02 -1.50 9.60
C CYS A 154 -3.28 -1.65 11.11
N ALA A 155 -3.83 -0.61 11.76
CA ALA A 155 -4.21 -0.66 13.18
C ALA A 155 -5.22 -1.78 13.48
N ASP A 156 -6.25 -1.95 12.63
CA ASP A 156 -7.22 -3.05 12.77
C ASP A 156 -6.55 -4.43 12.72
N ALA A 157 -5.63 -4.65 11.78
CA ALA A 157 -4.91 -5.92 11.62
C ALA A 157 -3.99 -6.22 12.80
N LEU A 158 -3.23 -5.21 13.23
CA LEU A 158 -2.33 -5.29 14.38
C LEU A 158 -3.05 -5.66 15.68
N LEU A 159 -4.19 -5.03 15.97
CA LEU A 159 -4.96 -5.34 17.17
C LEU A 159 -5.66 -6.70 17.07
N LEU A 160 -6.03 -7.15 15.88
CA LEU A 160 -6.52 -8.52 15.67
C LEU A 160 -5.44 -9.55 15.97
N LYS A 161 -4.19 -9.30 15.56
CA LYS A 161 -3.05 -10.16 15.89
C LYS A 161 -2.79 -10.18 17.40
N LEU A 162 -2.82 -9.01 18.06
CA LEU A 162 -2.71 -8.93 19.53
C LEU A 162 -3.80 -9.73 20.24
N LYS A 163 -5.00 -9.84 19.68
CA LYS A 163 -6.06 -10.66 20.28
C LYS A 163 -5.71 -12.15 20.30
N GLU A 164 -4.95 -12.63 19.31
CA GLU A 164 -4.52 -14.02 19.24
C GLU A 164 -3.37 -14.31 20.22
N GLU A 165 -2.46 -13.34 20.38
CA GLU A 165 -1.29 -13.44 21.25
C GLU A 165 -1.23 -12.27 22.25
N PRO A 166 -2.18 -12.20 23.22
CA PRO A 166 -2.40 -10.99 24.03
C PRO A 166 -1.30 -10.66 25.05
N PHE A 167 -0.44 -11.62 25.36
CA PHE A 167 0.67 -11.46 26.31
C PHE A 167 2.02 -11.34 25.60
N ASP A 168 2.04 -11.24 24.26
CA ASP A 168 3.26 -10.96 23.51
C ASP A 168 3.65 -9.48 23.69
N VAL A 169 4.74 -9.25 24.43
CA VAL A 169 5.26 -7.92 24.73
C VAL A 169 5.92 -7.29 23.50
N GLU A 170 6.60 -8.09 22.66
CA GLU A 170 7.29 -7.58 21.47
C GLU A 170 6.26 -7.11 20.44
N LEU A 171 5.20 -7.90 20.22
CA LEU A 171 4.08 -7.48 19.38
C LEU A 171 3.45 -6.19 19.90
N LEU A 172 3.24 -6.08 21.22
CA LEU A 172 2.65 -4.88 21.80
C LEU A 172 3.54 -3.64 21.63
N GLU A 173 4.86 -3.81 21.60
CA GLU A 173 5.83 -2.75 21.27
C GLU A 173 5.77 -2.33 19.81
N GLU A 174 5.65 -3.28 18.89
CA GLU A 174 5.45 -2.99 17.47
C GLU A 174 4.17 -2.19 17.24
N ILE A 175 3.09 -2.56 17.94
CA ILE A 175 1.80 -1.87 17.86
C ILE A 175 1.91 -0.45 18.40
N ASP A 176 2.49 -0.28 19.59
CA ASP A 176 2.71 1.02 20.21
C ASP A 176 3.55 1.93 19.29
N GLY A 177 4.68 1.42 18.78
CA GLY A 177 5.56 2.15 17.87
C GLY A 177 4.87 2.54 16.57
N THR A 178 4.07 1.63 15.98
CA THR A 178 3.33 1.92 14.74
C THR A 178 2.27 2.99 14.97
N LEU A 179 1.46 2.86 16.03
CA LEU A 179 0.41 3.83 16.35
C LEU A 179 0.99 5.22 16.68
N GLN A 180 2.13 5.27 17.37
CA GLN A 180 2.85 6.51 17.62
C GLN A 180 3.24 7.21 16.31
N LEU A 181 3.80 6.48 15.34
CA LEU A 181 4.17 7.05 14.04
C LEU A 181 2.95 7.53 13.25
N LEU A 182 1.83 6.82 13.35
CA LEU A 182 0.57 7.24 12.72
C LEU A 182 0.01 8.53 13.32
N ASP A 183 0.10 8.69 14.65
CA ASP A 183 -0.30 9.94 15.32
C ASP A 183 0.57 11.13 14.88
N GLU A 184 1.85 10.91 14.59
CA GLU A 184 2.76 11.96 14.10
C GLU A 184 2.38 12.52 12.73
N LEU A 185 1.69 11.73 11.90
CA LEU A 185 1.21 12.17 10.58
C LEU A 185 -0.06 13.02 10.65
N SER A 186 -0.66 13.19 11.85
CA SER A 186 -1.86 14.01 12.06
C SER A 186 -3.06 13.64 11.17
N LEU A 187 -3.16 12.36 10.78
CA LEU A 187 -4.18 11.86 9.88
C LEU A 187 -5.53 11.64 10.59
N SER A 188 -6.62 11.77 9.83
CA SER A 188 -7.94 11.36 10.30
C SER A 188 -8.12 9.84 10.14
N ILE A 189 -7.72 9.09 11.16
CA ILE A 189 -7.84 7.62 11.24
C ILE A 189 -9.14 7.20 11.95
N TYR A 190 -9.79 6.15 11.46
CA TYR A 190 -11.03 5.58 12.03
C TYR A 190 -10.90 4.07 12.32
N PRO A 191 -10.03 3.66 13.27
CA PRO A 191 -9.71 2.26 13.54
C PRO A 191 -10.74 1.59 14.46
N TRP A 192 -12.01 1.60 14.05
CA TRP A 192 -13.13 1.18 14.90
C TRP A 192 -13.06 -0.30 15.33
N LYS A 193 -12.46 -1.19 14.50
CA LYS A 193 -12.29 -2.59 14.90
C LYS A 193 -11.16 -2.71 15.92
N ALA A 194 -10.04 -2.03 15.70
CA ALA A 194 -8.94 -1.97 16.66
C ALA A 194 -9.43 -1.49 18.04
N GLN A 195 -10.22 -0.42 18.07
CA GLN A 195 -10.82 0.12 19.30
C GLN A 195 -11.73 -0.89 20.02
N ASN A 196 -12.58 -1.59 19.27
CA ASN A 196 -13.46 -2.62 19.82
C ASN A 196 -12.68 -3.83 20.35
N VAL A 197 -11.67 -4.28 19.62
CA VAL A 197 -10.80 -5.38 20.05
C VAL A 197 -10.06 -4.99 21.32
N TYR A 198 -9.43 -3.82 21.34
CA TYR A 198 -8.74 -3.30 22.51
C TYR A 198 -9.68 -3.22 23.74
N PHE A 199 -10.89 -2.69 23.57
CA PHE A 199 -11.89 -2.64 24.64
C PHE A 199 -12.25 -4.03 25.20
N LEU A 200 -12.33 -5.06 24.36
CA LEU A 200 -12.53 -6.44 24.85
C LEU A 200 -11.32 -6.92 25.65
N LEU A 201 -10.10 -6.67 25.15
CA LEU A 201 -8.85 -7.02 25.83
C LEU A 201 -8.74 -6.32 27.21
N THR A 202 -9.23 -5.09 27.36
CA THR A 202 -9.25 -4.40 28.67
C THR A 202 -10.09 -5.15 29.71
N LYS A 203 -11.10 -5.93 29.30
CA LYS A 203 -12.01 -6.65 30.21
C LYS A 203 -11.57 -8.07 30.47
N GLU A 204 -11.08 -8.75 29.44
CA GLU A 204 -10.80 -10.19 29.49
C GLU A 204 -9.33 -10.49 29.79
N VAL A 205 -8.40 -9.70 29.23
CA VAL A 205 -6.96 -9.98 29.29
C VAL A 205 -6.28 -9.13 30.34
N TYR A 206 -6.49 -7.82 30.33
CA TYR A 206 -5.79 -6.88 31.22
C TYR A 206 -5.86 -7.26 32.71
N PRO A 207 -7.00 -7.71 33.27
CA PRO A 207 -7.06 -8.14 34.68
C PRO A 207 -6.23 -9.38 35.01
N THR A 208 -5.95 -10.24 34.02
CA THR A 208 -5.25 -11.52 34.19
C THR A 208 -3.77 -11.43 33.79
N ALA A 209 -3.28 -10.25 33.40
CA ALA A 209 -1.90 -10.06 32.94
C ALA A 209 -0.86 -10.48 33.99
N LYS A 210 -1.12 -10.19 35.28
CA LYS A 210 -0.23 -10.57 36.39
C LYS A 210 -0.23 -12.08 36.72
N ASP A 211 -1.18 -12.83 36.18
CA ASP A 211 -1.23 -14.29 36.32
C ASP A 211 -0.42 -14.99 35.21
N HIS A 212 -0.16 -14.31 34.09
CA HIS A 212 0.51 -14.86 32.91
C HIS A 212 1.95 -14.35 32.75
N LEU A 213 2.21 -13.11 33.17
CA LEU A 213 3.52 -12.46 33.09
C LEU A 213 4.08 -12.23 34.49
N SER A 214 5.41 -12.18 34.61
CA SER A 214 6.10 -12.10 35.91
C SER A 214 7.07 -10.93 35.98
N GLY A 215 7.14 -10.27 37.14
CA GLY A 215 8.14 -9.23 37.41
C GLY A 215 8.08 -8.06 36.43
N GLU A 216 9.25 -7.62 35.95
CA GLU A 216 9.40 -6.46 35.05
C GLU A 216 8.64 -6.60 33.73
N GLU A 217 8.46 -7.83 33.23
CA GLU A 217 7.73 -8.09 31.99
C GLU A 217 6.23 -7.75 32.11
N ALA A 218 5.63 -8.08 33.26
CA ALA A 218 4.23 -7.72 33.54
C ALA A 218 4.04 -6.21 33.64
N ASP A 219 4.98 -5.51 34.28
CA ASP A 219 4.94 -4.06 34.41
C ASP A 219 5.11 -3.38 33.04
N ARG A 220 6.07 -3.85 32.23
CA ARG A 220 6.29 -3.37 30.84
C ARG A 220 5.05 -3.58 29.97
N TRP A 221 4.45 -4.77 30.02
CA TRP A 221 3.22 -5.07 29.29
C TRP A 221 2.08 -4.13 29.70
N VAL A 222 1.88 -3.88 31.00
CA VAL A 222 0.82 -2.98 31.50
C VAL A 222 1.03 -1.54 31.02
N GLU A 223 2.28 -1.06 31.01
CA GLU A 223 2.62 0.27 30.51
C GLU A 223 2.33 0.39 29.01
N LEU A 224 2.85 -0.53 28.22
CA LEU A 224 2.62 -0.60 26.77
C LEU A 224 1.13 -0.69 26.43
N PHE A 225 0.41 -1.56 27.12
CA PHE A 225 -1.02 -1.75 26.88
C PHE A 225 -1.78 -0.45 27.10
N LYS A 226 -1.43 0.35 28.12
CA LYS A 226 -2.02 1.66 28.36
C LYS A 226 -1.65 2.68 27.30
N ARG A 227 -0.40 2.70 26.80
CA ARG A 227 0.02 3.61 25.73
C ARG A 227 -0.77 3.34 24.44
N VAL A 228 -0.91 2.07 24.05
CA VAL A 228 -1.76 1.65 22.92
C VAL A 228 -3.20 2.14 23.09
N GLY A 229 -3.78 2.05 24.29
CA GLY A 229 -5.10 2.62 24.58
C GLY A 229 -5.17 4.13 24.41
N GLY A 230 -4.11 4.84 24.79
CA GLY A 230 -3.93 6.27 24.58
C GLY A 230 -4.00 6.66 23.10
N HIS A 231 -3.22 5.97 22.25
CA HIS A 231 -3.24 6.17 20.79
C HIS A 231 -4.62 5.88 20.19
N LEU A 232 -5.28 4.80 20.63
CA LEU A 232 -6.63 4.43 20.18
C LEU A 232 -7.75 5.30 20.76
N LYS A 233 -7.43 6.20 21.71
CA LYS A 233 -8.39 7.02 22.48
C LYS A 233 -9.45 6.18 23.22
N VAL A 234 -9.06 4.99 23.69
CA VAL A 234 -9.88 4.08 24.49
C VAL A 234 -9.25 3.93 25.88
N GLN A 235 -9.97 4.29 26.93
CA GLN A 235 -9.43 4.23 28.30
C GLN A 235 -9.57 2.84 28.91
N VAL A 236 -8.50 2.38 29.57
CA VAL A 236 -8.53 1.25 30.50
C VAL A 236 -9.04 1.78 31.84
N ALA A 237 -10.14 1.20 32.36
CA ALA A 237 -10.73 1.56 33.65
C ALA A 237 -10.12 0.76 34.80
#